data_AF-A0A6A0A7Z4-F1
#
_entry.id   AF-A0A6A0A7Z4-F1
#
_cell.length_a   1.000
_cell.length_b   1.000
_cell.length_c   1.000
_cell.angle_alpha   90.00
_cell.angle_beta   90.00
_cell.angle_gamma   90.00
#
_symmetry.space_group_name_H-M   'P 1'
#
loop_
_entity.id
_entity.type
_entity.pdbx_description
1 polymer ?
#
loop_
_entity_poly.entity_id
_entity_poly.type
_entity_poly.pdbx_seq_one_letter_code
_entity_poly.pdbx_strand_id
1 'polypeptide(L)'
;MHEVLWEGLQGLGLKPFVSKPEHRLATVNTIAVPEGVDWAALTRHAMDKYSLEIAGGLGPSAGKVWRIGVMGYNARPQNIELVIAAFRDGLKQQGKL
;
A
#
# COMPACT_ATOMS: atom_id res chain seq x y z
N MET A 1 -5.56 -13.08 -2.95
CA MET A 1 -4.60 -12.20 -2.23
C MET A 1 -4.73 -10.75 -2.65
N HIS A 2 -4.76 -10.44 -3.95
CA HIS A 2 -5.10 -9.10 -4.45
C HIS A 2 -6.39 -8.55 -3.83
N GLU A 3 -7.49 -9.31 -3.90
CA GLU A 3 -8.78 -8.89 -3.31
C GLU A 3 -8.71 -8.69 -1.80
N VAL A 4 -8.12 -9.66 -1.08
CA VAL A 4 -7.92 -9.58 0.39
C VAL A 4 -7.14 -8.32 0.80
N LEU A 5 -6.10 -7.96 0.03
CA LEU A 5 -5.36 -6.72 0.25
C LEU A 5 -6.27 -5.50 0.06
N TRP A 6 -7.06 -5.47 -1.01
CA TRP A 6 -7.97 -4.35 -1.28
C TRP A 6 -9.08 -4.22 -0.25
N GLU A 7 -9.66 -5.31 0.24
CA GLU A 7 -10.64 -5.29 1.34
C GLU A 7 -10.06 -4.60 2.58
N GLY A 8 -8.82 -4.96 2.96
CA GLY A 8 -8.14 -4.34 4.10
C GLY A 8 -7.78 -2.87 3.89
N LEU A 9 -7.24 -2.52 2.71
CA LEU A 9 -6.86 -1.15 2.38
C LEU A 9 -8.08 -0.21 2.27
N GLN A 10 -9.19 -0.70 1.72
CA GLN A 10 -10.45 0.05 1.66
C GLN A 10 -11.00 0.34 3.05
N GLY A 11 -10.85 -0.60 4.00
CA GLY A 11 -11.17 -0.39 5.40
C GLY A 11 -10.36 0.73 6.07
N LEU A 12 -9.23 1.14 5.48
CA LEU A 12 -8.42 2.30 5.90
C LEU A 12 -8.72 3.57 5.09
N GLY A 13 -9.75 3.56 4.24
CA GLY A 13 -10.11 4.69 3.37
C GLY A 13 -9.18 4.90 2.17
N LEU A 14 -8.26 3.97 1.90
CA LEU A 14 -7.33 4.06 0.78
C LEU A 14 -8.00 3.67 -0.54
N LYS A 15 -7.54 4.25 -1.63
CA LYS A 15 -8.13 4.09 -2.96
C LYS A 15 -7.13 3.52 -3.98
N PRO A 16 -7.61 2.72 -4.94
CA PRO A 16 -6.78 2.29 -6.07
C PRO A 16 -6.44 3.47 -6.96
N PHE A 17 -5.19 3.51 -7.42
CA PHE A 17 -4.77 4.48 -8.44
C PHE A 17 -5.41 4.19 -9.80
N VAL A 18 -5.61 2.91 -10.13
CA VAL A 18 -6.32 2.47 -11.33
C VAL A 18 -7.80 2.26 -10.99
N SER A 19 -8.66 3.13 -11.50
CA SER A 19 -10.09 3.17 -11.17
C SER A 19 -10.82 1.90 -11.60
N LYS A 20 -10.62 1.45 -12.84
CA LYS A 20 -11.24 0.24 -13.42
C LYS A 20 -10.64 -1.04 -12.83
N PRO A 21 -11.41 -1.87 -12.10
CA PRO A 21 -10.92 -3.13 -11.52
C PRO A 21 -10.26 -4.07 -12.52
N GLU A 22 -10.82 -4.19 -13.72
CA GLU A 22 -10.35 -5.05 -14.80
C GLU A 22 -8.97 -4.65 -15.36
N HIS A 23 -8.51 -3.44 -15.08
CA HIS A 23 -7.19 -2.94 -15.47
C HIS A 23 -6.15 -3.06 -14.34
N ARG A 24 -6.53 -3.56 -13.16
CA ARG A 24 -5.63 -3.66 -12.02
C ARG A 24 -4.76 -4.90 -12.15
N LEU A 25 -3.45 -4.70 -12.00
CA LEU A 25 -2.50 -5.79 -11.98
C LEU A 25 -2.52 -6.47 -10.60
N ALA A 26 -2.84 -7.77 -10.57
CA ALA A 26 -2.94 -8.51 -9.31
C ALA A 26 -1.61 -8.61 -8.54
N THR A 27 -0.48 -8.66 -9.26
CA THR A 27 0.86 -8.86 -8.71
C THR A 27 1.51 -7.59 -8.19
N VAL A 28 1.10 -6.40 -8.67
CA VAL A 28 1.61 -5.10 -8.22
C VAL A 28 0.43 -4.15 -8.03
N ASN A 29 0.09 -3.92 -6.77
CA ASN A 29 -1.04 -3.11 -6.37
C ASN A 29 -0.63 -1.65 -6.25
N THR A 30 -1.27 -0.77 -7.01
CA THR A 30 -1.03 0.68 -6.96
C THR A 30 -2.08 1.37 -6.09
N ILE A 31 -1.66 1.86 -4.93
CA ILE A 31 -2.49 2.61 -3.99
C ILE A 31 -2.23 4.09 -4.21
N ALA A 32 -3.29 4.88 -4.42
CA ALA A 32 -3.17 6.33 -4.54
C ALA A 32 -2.79 6.93 -3.18
N VAL A 33 -1.79 7.81 -3.17
CA VAL A 33 -1.39 8.57 -1.97
C VAL A 33 -2.46 9.62 -1.70
N PRO A 34 -3.14 9.61 -0.54
CA PRO A 34 -4.09 10.64 -0.17
C PRO A 34 -3.42 12.01 -0.03
N GLU A 35 -4.19 13.06 -0.21
CA GLU A 35 -3.70 14.43 -0.04
C GLU A 35 -3.14 14.67 1.36
N GLY A 36 -1.98 15.31 1.42
CA GLY A 36 -1.30 15.63 2.68
C GLY A 36 -0.69 14.44 3.41
N VAL A 37 -0.63 13.24 2.80
CA VAL A 37 0.15 12.10 3.30
C VAL A 37 1.56 12.15 2.72
N ASP A 38 2.58 12.06 3.58
CA ASP A 38 3.96 11.80 3.16
C ASP A 38 4.12 10.31 2.87
N TRP A 39 4.15 9.98 1.57
CA TRP A 39 4.32 8.61 1.10
C TRP A 39 5.63 7.98 1.55
N ALA A 40 6.71 8.77 1.61
CA ALA A 40 8.03 8.29 1.94
C ALA A 40 8.16 8.05 3.45
N ALA A 41 7.48 8.84 4.29
CA ALA A 41 7.42 8.60 5.73
C ALA A 41 6.74 7.26 6.04
N LEU A 42 5.65 6.93 5.34
CA LEU A 42 4.98 5.63 5.50
C LEU A 42 5.87 4.48 5.05
N THR A 43 6.56 4.62 3.91
CA THR A 43 7.52 3.60 3.44
C THR A 43 8.67 3.40 4.44
N ARG A 44 9.24 4.48 4.98
CA ARG A 44 10.28 4.40 6.03
C ARG A 44 9.76 3.69 7.27
N HIS A 45 8.57 4.06 7.75
CA HIS A 45 7.92 3.40 8.89
C HIS A 45 7.73 1.90 8.67
N ALA A 46 7.26 1.50 7.48
CA ALA A 46 7.06 0.10 7.13
C ALA A 46 8.38 -0.70 7.18
N MET A 47 9.46 -0.13 6.66
CA MET A 47 10.78 -0.75 6.73
C MET A 47 11.28 -0.83 8.17
N ASP A 48 11.31 0.30 8.88
CA ASP A 48 11.94 0.41 10.20
C ASP A 48 11.23 -0.43 11.27
N LYS A 49 9.89 -0.50 11.23
CA LYS A 49 9.09 -1.18 12.25
C LYS A 49 8.74 -2.62 11.90
N TYR A 50 8.55 -2.92 10.61
CA TYR A 50 8.05 -4.24 10.16
C TYR A 50 9.03 -4.99 9.28
N SER A 51 10.20 -4.43 8.96
CA SER A 51 11.11 -4.95 7.92
C SER A 51 10.38 -5.20 6.59
N LEU A 52 9.40 -4.35 6.29
CA LEU A 52 8.53 -4.45 5.14
C LEU A 52 8.90 -3.40 4.09
N GLU A 53 9.42 -3.86 2.95
CA GLU A 53 9.71 -2.96 1.83
C GLU A 53 8.45 -2.60 1.05
N ILE A 54 8.20 -1.30 0.89
CA ILE A 54 7.11 -0.75 0.08
C ILE A 54 7.70 0.21 -0.94
N ALA A 55 7.46 -0.04 -2.22
CA ALA A 55 7.95 0.85 -3.26
C ALA A 55 7.03 2.07 -3.40
N GLY A 56 7.64 3.25 -3.60
CA GLY A 56 6.92 4.42 -4.12
C GLY A 56 6.62 4.29 -5.62
N GLY A 57 5.93 5.28 -6.16
CA GLY A 57 5.76 5.45 -7.60
C GLY A 57 7.09 5.74 -8.33
N LEU A 58 7.10 5.52 -9.64
CA LEU A 58 8.24 5.73 -10.53
C LEU A 58 7.83 6.61 -11.71
N GLY A 59 8.74 7.48 -12.16
CA GLY A 59 8.52 8.36 -13.31
C GLY A 59 7.25 9.20 -13.17
N PRO A 60 6.27 9.11 -14.09
CA PRO A 60 5.02 9.88 -14.02
C PRO A 60 4.17 9.63 -12.76
N SER A 61 4.40 8.51 -12.06
CA SER A 61 3.70 8.12 -10.84
C SER A 61 4.46 8.45 -9.56
N ALA A 62 5.68 8.98 -9.65
CA ALA A 62 6.49 9.35 -8.48
C ALA A 62 5.72 10.31 -7.56
N GLY A 63 5.69 10.00 -6.26
CA GLY A 63 4.96 10.75 -5.25
C GLY A 63 3.43 10.59 -5.26
N LYS A 64 2.85 9.90 -6.25
CA LYS A 64 1.39 9.74 -6.40
C LYS A 64 0.87 8.41 -5.88
N VAL A 65 1.73 7.40 -5.81
CA VAL A 65 1.33 6.03 -5.47
C VAL A 65 2.32 5.32 -4.55
N TRP A 66 1.82 4.35 -3.80
CA TRP A 66 2.61 3.21 -3.34
C TRP A 66 2.37 2.00 -4.24
N ARG A 67 3.36 1.12 -4.32
CA ARG A 67 3.33 -0.15 -5.06
C ARG A 67 3.60 -1.30 -4.11
N ILE A 68 2.63 -2.20 -3.98
CA ILE A 68 2.73 -3.39 -3.14
C ILE A 68 2.77 -4.63 -4.02
N GLY A 69 3.91 -5.32 -3.98
CA GLY A 69 4.14 -6.57 -4.71
C GLY A 69 3.55 -7.77 -3.96
N VAL A 70 2.61 -8.46 -4.58
CA VAL A 70 1.99 -9.69 -4.06
C VAL A 70 2.14 -10.78 -5.13
N MET A 71 3.25 -11.51 -5.09
CA MET A 71 3.66 -12.42 -6.16
C MET A 71 4.31 -13.70 -5.63
N GLY A 72 3.89 -14.84 -6.18
CA GLY A 72 4.48 -16.15 -5.88
C GLY A 72 4.49 -16.45 -4.39
N TYR A 73 5.68 -16.71 -3.84
CA TYR A 73 5.87 -17.15 -2.46
C TYR A 73 5.32 -16.16 -1.42
N ASN A 74 5.41 -14.84 -1.68
CA ASN A 74 5.01 -13.83 -0.70
C ASN A 74 3.49 -13.54 -0.71
N ALA A 75 2.74 -14.12 -1.65
CA ALA A 75 1.29 -13.95 -1.75
C ALA A 75 0.56 -14.79 -0.69
N ARG A 76 0.73 -14.42 0.58
CA ARG A 76 0.19 -15.13 1.75
C ARG A 76 -0.61 -14.19 2.65
N PRO A 77 -1.67 -14.67 3.33
CA PRO A 77 -2.49 -13.85 4.21
C PRO A 77 -1.69 -13.05 5.25
N GLN A 78 -0.69 -13.67 5.87
CA GLN A 78 0.13 -13.03 6.92
C GLN A 78 0.90 -11.82 6.40
N ASN A 79 1.39 -11.88 5.15
CA ASN A 79 2.08 -10.74 4.54
C ASN A 79 1.10 -9.62 4.19
N ILE A 80 -0.13 -9.97 3.79
CA ILE A 80 -1.18 -8.98 3.54
C ILE A 80 -1.58 -8.28 4.84
N GLU A 81 -1.75 -9.03 5.93
CA GLU A 81 -2.02 -8.48 7.27
C GLU A 81 -0.90 -7.54 7.74
N LEU A 82 0.37 -7.90 7.50
CA LEU A 82 1.52 -7.07 7.81
C LEU A 82 1.49 -5.74 7.04
N VAL A 83 1.15 -5.79 5.75
CA VAL A 83 0.97 -4.58 4.92
C VAL A 83 -0.15 -3.71 5.51
N ILE A 84 -1.32 -4.28 5.80
CA ILE A 84 -2.46 -3.52 6.34
C ILE A 84 -2.10 -2.87 7.69
N ALA A 85 -1.38 -3.59 8.56
CA ALA A 85 -0.91 -3.06 9.84
C ALA A 85 0.07 -1.90 9.65
N ALA A 86 1.06 -2.05 8.76
CA ALA A 86 2.04 -1.00 8.47
C ALA A 86 1.38 0.27 7.89
N PHE A 87 0.39 0.13 7.01
CA PHE A 87 -0.37 1.27 6.50
C PHE A 87 -1.20 1.95 7.59
N ARG A 88 -1.91 1.17 8.41
CA ARG A 88 -2.72 1.70 9.50
C ARG A 88 -1.88 2.53 10.47
N ASP A 89 -0.75 1.99 10.90
CA ASP A 89 0.12 2.65 11.88
C ASP A 89 0.86 3.85 11.26
N GLY A 90 1.32 3.71 10.02
CA GLY A 90 1.95 4.82 9.27
C GLY A 90 0.99 5.99 9.04
N LEU A 91 -0.29 5.73 8.73
CA LEU A 91 -1.31 6.77 8.59
C LEU A 91 -1.64 7.43 9.94
N LYS A 92 -1.76 6.64 11.02
CA LYS A 92 -1.96 7.16 12.38
C LYS A 92 -0.82 8.06 12.84
N GLN A 93 0.43 7.68 12.57
CA GLN A 93 1.59 8.49 12.92
C GLN A 93 1.59 9.86 12.22
N GLN A 94 0.96 9.95 11.06
CA GLN A 94 0.78 11.21 10.32
C GLN A 94 -0.52 11.94 10.64
N GLY A 95 -1.32 11.43 11.59
CA GLY A 95 -2.62 12.03 11.97
C GLY A 95 -3.70 11.92 10.88
N LYS A 96 -3.67 10.85 10.08
CA LYS A 96 -4.54 10.65 8.90
C LYS A 96 -5.58 9.54 9.06
N LEU A 97 -5.70 8.98 10.27
CA LEU A 97 -6.64 7.91 10.63
C LEU A 97 -7.20 8.15 12.04
#